data_AF-A0A5J4ND94-F1
#
_entry.id   AF-A0A5J4ND94-F1
#
_cell.length_a   1.000
_cell.length_b   1.000
_cell.length_c   1.000
_cell.angle_alpha   90.00
_cell.angle_beta   90.00
_cell.angle_gamma   90.00
#
_symmetry.space_group_name_H-M   'P 1'
#
loop_
_entity.id
_entity.type
_entity.pdbx_description
1 polymer ?
#
loop_
_entity_poly.entity_id
_entity_poly.type
_entity_poly.pdbx_seq_one_letter_code
_entity_poly.pdbx_strand_id
1 'polypeptide(L)'
;MHVYCSFALLIFSVLMDGCTCMECYVCRNQEGNRDKCIRTTMQCLEDQLSCITNISYTIPPYWSPLGERTHFIWKACISTAECERLMEEAGQYCQREWFMDWRCVECCQGELCNYYVTLSSANVWPNVLLTTILSVIDFWWHNS
;
A
#
# COMPACT_ATOMS: atom_id res chain seq x y z
N MET A 1 19.03 -7.00 36.71
CA MET A 1 18.81 -5.69 36.05
C MET A 1 18.34 -5.85 34.60
N HIS A 2 19.04 -6.63 33.75
CA HIS A 2 18.67 -6.86 32.35
C HIS A 2 17.27 -7.47 32.14
N VAL A 3 16.87 -8.43 32.96
CA VAL A 3 15.59 -9.15 32.85
C VAL A 3 14.38 -8.22 33.07
N TYR A 4 14.45 -7.32 34.06
CA TYR A 4 13.42 -6.31 34.30
C TYR A 4 13.34 -5.27 33.18
N CYS A 5 14.47 -4.99 32.53
CA CYS A 5 14.54 -4.12 31.36
C CYS A 5 13.85 -4.76 30.15
N SER A 6 14.11 -6.04 29.87
CA SER A 6 13.46 -6.79 28.78
C SER A 6 11.95 -6.92 28.97
N PHE A 7 11.49 -7.19 30.20
CA PHE A 7 10.06 -7.29 30.50
C PHE A 7 9.33 -5.94 30.40
N ALA A 8 9.99 -4.85 30.84
CA ALA A 8 9.47 -3.49 30.68
C ALA A 8 9.39 -3.06 29.20
N LEU A 9 10.36 -3.44 28.38
CA LEU A 9 10.35 -3.20 26.92
C LEU A 9 9.18 -3.94 26.24
N LEU A 10 8.88 -5.16 26.68
CA LEU A 10 7.76 -5.95 26.17
C LEU A 10 6.41 -5.30 26.50
N ILE A 11 6.21 -4.87 27.75
CA ILE A 11 5.00 -4.15 28.17
C ILE A 11 4.87 -2.82 27.40
N PHE A 12 5.98 -2.08 27.23
CA PHE A 12 5.99 -0.84 26.48
C PHE A 12 5.60 -1.06 25.01
N SER A 13 6.07 -2.14 24.37
CA SER A 13 5.71 -2.47 22.99
C SER A 13 4.25 -2.87 22.80
N VAL A 14 3.61 -3.45 23.84
CA VAL A 14 2.18 -3.81 23.82
C VAL A 14 1.27 -2.58 24.05
N LEU A 15 1.76 -1.56 24.75
CA LEU A 15 1.00 -0.34 25.06
C LEU A 15 1.04 0.72 23.96
N MET A 16 1.93 0.57 22.98
CA MET A 16 2.01 1.47 21.82
C MET A 16 1.01 1.01 20.76
N ASP A 17 -0.28 1.26 20.99
CA ASP A 17 -1.26 1.26 19.90
C ASP A 17 -0.95 2.46 19.01
N GLY A 18 -0.24 2.20 17.93
CA GLY A 18 0.13 3.22 16.96
C GLY A 18 -1.11 3.74 16.24
N CYS A 19 -1.54 4.96 16.57
CA CYS A 19 -2.48 5.68 15.75
C CYS A 19 -1.76 6.11 14.47
N THR A 20 -1.78 5.25 13.44
CA THR A 20 -1.20 5.59 12.15
C THR A 20 -2.20 6.45 11.38
N CYS A 21 -1.91 7.74 11.27
CA CYS A 21 -2.62 8.59 10.33
C CYS A 21 -2.13 8.23 8.92
N MET A 22 -2.92 7.43 8.20
CA MET A 22 -2.54 6.90 6.89
C MET A 22 -2.33 8.03 5.85
N GLU A 23 -1.17 8.09 5.21
CA GLU A 23 -0.87 9.00 4.09
C GLU A 23 -0.67 8.22 2.76
N CYS A 24 -1.19 8.75 1.65
CA CYS A 24 -1.03 8.15 0.32
C CYS A 24 -0.52 9.16 -0.71
N TYR A 25 0.17 8.69 -1.75
CA TYR A 25 0.40 9.50 -2.96
C TYR A 25 -0.91 9.71 -3.70
N VAL A 26 -1.13 10.92 -4.21
CA VAL A 26 -2.35 11.29 -4.93
C VAL A 26 -2.08 12.04 -6.21
N CYS A 27 -2.75 11.60 -7.27
CA CYS A 27 -2.69 12.23 -8.57
C CYS A 27 -3.90 11.83 -9.40
N ARG A 28 -4.23 12.62 -10.42
CA ARG A 28 -5.32 12.34 -11.35
C ARG A 28 -4.85 12.44 -12.78
N ASN A 29 -5.13 11.40 -13.55
CA ASN A 29 -4.92 11.33 -15.00
C ASN A 29 -3.54 11.85 -15.44
N GLN A 30 -2.49 11.42 -14.74
CA GLN A 30 -1.12 11.78 -15.09
C GLN A 30 -0.53 10.75 -16.04
N GLU A 31 0.21 11.21 -17.03
CA GLU A 31 0.93 10.32 -17.93
C GLU A 31 2.17 9.75 -17.24
N GLY A 32 2.15 8.46 -16.93
CA GLY A 32 3.21 7.76 -16.21
C GLY A 32 3.34 8.16 -14.73
N ASN A 33 4.25 7.49 -14.02
CA ASN A 33 4.44 7.66 -12.58
C ASN A 33 5.50 8.73 -12.27
N ARG A 34 5.14 9.98 -12.50
CA ARG A 34 6.03 11.12 -12.36
C ARG A 34 5.28 12.30 -11.76
N ASP A 35 6.03 13.36 -11.46
CA ASP A 35 5.49 14.63 -11.01
C ASP A 35 4.55 14.48 -9.82
N LYS A 36 3.26 14.80 -10.01
CA LYS A 36 2.27 14.73 -8.94
C LYS A 36 2.15 13.32 -8.34
N CYS A 37 2.27 12.26 -9.14
CA CYS A 37 2.10 10.89 -8.66
C CYS A 37 3.21 10.39 -7.72
N ILE A 38 4.34 11.10 -7.63
CA ILE A 38 5.46 10.74 -6.73
C ILE A 38 5.87 11.89 -5.79
N ARG A 39 5.19 13.04 -5.85
CA ARG A 39 5.50 14.23 -5.04
C ARG A 39 4.30 14.74 -4.24
N THR A 40 3.09 14.49 -4.70
CA THR A 40 1.88 14.98 -4.05
C THR A 40 1.29 13.87 -3.20
N THR A 41 1.16 14.14 -1.92
CA THR A 41 0.60 13.24 -0.92
C THR A 41 -0.60 13.90 -0.25
N MET A 42 -1.46 13.10 0.37
CA MET A 42 -2.52 13.61 1.24
C MET A 42 -2.78 12.68 2.41
N GLN A 43 -3.14 13.28 3.53
CA GLN A 43 -3.64 12.57 4.69
C GLN A 43 -5.01 11.96 4.39
N CYS A 44 -5.16 10.65 4.60
CA CYS A 44 -6.42 9.95 4.42
C CYS A 44 -7.40 10.23 5.56
N LEU A 45 -8.70 10.07 5.27
CA LEU A 45 -9.76 10.12 6.28
C LEU A 45 -9.75 8.87 7.17
N GLU A 46 -10.44 8.93 8.31
CA GLU A 46 -10.52 7.84 9.29
C GLU A 46 -11.06 6.52 8.69
N ASP A 47 -11.93 6.59 7.68
CA ASP A 47 -12.52 5.45 6.98
C ASP A 47 -11.71 4.99 5.76
N GLN A 48 -10.63 5.69 5.42
CA GLN A 48 -9.79 5.45 4.25
C GLN A 48 -8.50 4.75 4.63
N LEU A 49 -8.61 3.44 4.87
CA LEU A 49 -7.53 2.58 5.36
C LEU A 49 -6.72 1.90 4.24
N SER A 50 -6.84 2.38 3.00
CA SER A 50 -6.13 1.85 1.84
C SER A 50 -5.71 2.95 0.87
N CYS A 51 -4.54 2.79 0.25
CA CYS A 51 -4.16 3.55 -0.93
C CYS A 51 -4.55 2.77 -2.18
N ILE A 52 -5.15 3.47 -3.16
CA ILE A 52 -5.43 2.92 -4.48
C ILE A 52 -4.44 3.47 -5.50
N THR A 53 -3.99 2.61 -6.41
CA THR A 53 -3.40 2.99 -7.69
C THR A 53 -4.20 2.37 -8.80
N ASN A 54 -4.54 3.17 -9.81
CA ASN A 54 -5.18 2.71 -11.02
C ASN A 54 -4.37 3.20 -12.21
N ILE A 55 -4.05 2.25 -13.07
CA ILE A 55 -3.30 2.45 -14.30
C ILE A 55 -4.16 2.01 -15.46
N SER A 56 -4.36 2.91 -16.42
CA SER A 56 -4.95 2.59 -17.70
C SER A 56 -3.94 2.74 -18.81
N TYR A 57 -4.04 1.89 -19.81
CA TYR A 57 -3.28 1.97 -21.04
C TYR A 57 -4.26 2.14 -22.17
N THR A 58 -4.29 3.32 -22.77
CA THR A 58 -5.28 3.69 -23.79
C THR A 58 -4.74 4.84 -24.64
N ILE A 59 -5.44 5.12 -25.74
CA ILE A 59 -5.14 6.24 -26.63
C ILE A 59 -5.69 7.51 -25.98
N PRO A 60 -4.89 8.58 -25.81
CA PRO A 60 -5.40 9.81 -25.21
C PRO A 60 -6.49 10.46 -26.08
N PRO A 61 -7.51 11.10 -25.49
CA PRO A 61 -8.73 11.53 -26.18
C PRO A 61 -8.52 12.62 -27.25
N TYR A 62 -7.36 13.28 -27.26
CA TYR A 62 -7.04 14.36 -28.20
C TYR A 62 -6.30 13.87 -29.46
N TRP A 63 -6.05 12.56 -29.59
CA TRP A 63 -5.27 12.00 -30.69
C TRP A 63 -6.13 11.23 -31.68
N SER A 64 -5.71 11.26 -32.95
CA SER A 64 -6.30 10.47 -34.05
C SER A 64 -6.37 8.97 -33.69
N PRO A 65 -7.30 8.17 -34.26
CA PRO A 65 -7.39 6.71 -34.04
C PRO A 65 -6.10 5.91 -34.30
N LEU A 66 -5.04 6.54 -34.82
CA LEU A 66 -3.68 5.99 -34.98
C LEU A 66 -2.69 6.47 -33.91
N GLY A 67 -3.16 7.07 -32.81
CA GLY A 67 -2.32 7.56 -31.72
C GLY A 67 -1.66 6.41 -30.95
N GLU A 68 -0.46 6.65 -30.46
CA GLU A 68 0.21 5.72 -29.56
C GLU A 68 -0.52 5.66 -28.21
N ARG A 69 -0.70 4.45 -27.70
CA ARG A 69 -1.24 4.23 -26.36
C ARG A 69 -0.20 4.63 -25.31
N THR A 70 -0.65 5.28 -24.25
CA THR A 70 0.21 5.66 -23.13
C THR A 70 -0.43 5.28 -21.80
N HIS A 71 0.37 5.30 -20.74
CA HIS A 71 -0.08 4.96 -19.40
C HIS A 71 -0.63 6.20 -18.70
N PHE A 72 -1.88 6.13 -18.26
CA PHE A 72 -2.50 7.12 -17.40
C PHE A 72 -2.67 6.56 -15.99
N ILE A 73 -2.25 7.35 -15.01
CA ILE A 73 -2.21 6.96 -13.61
C ILE A 73 -3.09 7.90 -12.80
N TRP A 74 -3.86 7.32 -11.90
CA TRP A 74 -4.44 8.03 -10.78
C TRP A 74 -4.24 7.27 -9.48
N LYS A 75 -4.07 8.02 -8.40
CA LYS A 75 -3.80 7.53 -7.06
C LYS A 75 -4.65 8.30 -6.05
N ALA A 76 -5.13 7.63 -5.01
CA ALA A 76 -5.96 8.25 -3.98
C ALA A 76 -5.93 7.45 -2.67
N CYS A 77 -6.45 8.07 -1.60
CA CYS A 77 -6.93 7.37 -0.41
C CYS A 77 -8.34 6.81 -0.68
N ILE A 78 -8.64 5.64 -0.15
CA ILE A 78 -9.92 4.96 -0.33
C ILE A 78 -10.20 4.02 0.84
N SER A 79 -11.47 3.64 1.03
CA SER A 79 -11.81 2.55 1.95
C SER A 79 -11.34 1.21 1.37
N THR A 80 -10.96 0.28 2.25
CA THR A 80 -10.46 -1.04 1.84
C THR A 80 -11.48 -1.81 1.01
N ALA A 81 -12.74 -1.83 1.44
CA ALA A 81 -13.82 -2.53 0.74
C ALA A 81 -14.06 -1.98 -0.67
N GLU A 82 -14.04 -0.65 -0.85
CA GLU A 82 -14.23 -0.06 -2.18
C GLU A 82 -13.00 -0.30 -3.08
N CYS A 83 -11.80 -0.28 -2.51
CA CYS A 83 -10.58 -0.61 -3.24
C CYS A 83 -10.64 -2.04 -3.80
N GLU A 84 -10.98 -3.01 -2.96
CA GLU A 84 -11.12 -4.42 -3.35
C GLU A 84 -12.19 -4.61 -4.43
N ARG A 85 -13.35 -3.94 -4.29
CA ARG A 85 -14.41 -3.97 -5.31
C ARG A 85 -13.92 -3.45 -6.66
N LEU A 86 -13.22 -2.32 -6.67
CA LEU A 86 -12.65 -1.74 -7.90
C LEU A 86 -11.53 -2.58 -8.49
N MET A 87 -10.75 -3.26 -7.64
CA MET A 87 -9.70 -4.20 -8.03
C MET A 87 -10.29 -5.43 -8.73
N GLU A 88 -11.34 -6.02 -8.16
CA GLU A 88 -12.04 -7.16 -8.78
C GLU A 88 -12.66 -6.77 -10.13
N GLU A 89 -13.34 -5.62 -10.18
CA GLU A 89 -13.95 -5.09 -11.40
C GLU A 89 -12.90 -4.82 -12.50
N ALA A 90 -11.75 -4.25 -12.14
CA ALA A 90 -10.65 -3.99 -13.07
C ALA A 90 -9.91 -5.27 -13.48
N GLY A 91 -9.86 -6.28 -12.61
CA GLY A 91 -9.12 -7.53 -12.83
C GLY A 91 -9.54 -8.25 -14.11
N GLN A 92 -10.82 -8.16 -14.49
CA GLN A 92 -11.34 -8.71 -15.75
C GLN A 92 -10.71 -8.09 -17.00
N TYR A 93 -10.20 -6.86 -16.88
CA TYR A 93 -9.61 -6.07 -17.97
C TYR A 93 -8.10 -5.83 -17.78
N CYS A 94 -7.48 -6.41 -16.75
CA CYS A 94 -6.06 -6.23 -16.43
C CYS A 94 -5.18 -7.26 -17.15
N GLN A 95 -5.14 -7.17 -18.48
CA GLN A 95 -4.41 -8.13 -19.33
C GLN A 95 -2.96 -7.70 -19.61
N ARG A 96 -2.68 -6.39 -19.54
CA ARG A 96 -1.35 -5.79 -19.80
C ARG A 96 -0.75 -6.09 -21.18
N GLU A 97 -1.61 -6.33 -22.17
CA GLU A 97 -1.21 -6.52 -23.56
C GLU A 97 -1.02 -5.16 -24.27
N TRP A 98 0.04 -5.04 -25.06
CA TRP A 98 0.46 -3.76 -25.67
C TRP A 98 -0.45 -3.27 -26.81
N PHE A 99 -1.23 -4.15 -27.43
CA PHE A 99 -2.05 -3.81 -28.61
C PHE A 99 -3.51 -3.49 -28.27
N MET A 100 -3.93 -3.71 -27.02
CA MET A 100 -5.29 -3.43 -26.57
C MET A 100 -5.30 -2.49 -25.37
N ASP A 101 -6.48 -1.91 -25.15
CA ASP A 101 -6.71 -1.09 -23.98
C ASP A 101 -6.92 -1.99 -22.77
N TRP A 102 -6.30 -1.62 -21.65
CA TRP A 102 -6.44 -2.34 -20.39
C TRP A 102 -6.40 -1.40 -19.21
N ARG A 103 -6.93 -1.88 -18.09
CA ARG A 103 -6.94 -1.15 -16.82
C ARG A 103 -6.63 -2.11 -15.70
N CYS A 104 -5.70 -1.72 -14.84
CA CYS A 104 -5.40 -2.44 -13.60
C CYS A 104 -5.62 -1.51 -12.41
N VAL A 105 -6.06 -2.10 -11.31
CA VAL A 105 -6.19 -1.44 -10.01
C VAL A 105 -5.40 -2.26 -9.01
N GLU A 106 -4.64 -1.58 -8.16
CA GLU A 106 -3.92 -2.19 -7.05
C GLU A 106 -4.19 -1.42 -5.77
N CYS A 107 -4.31 -2.17 -4.69
CA CYS A 107 -4.61 -1.69 -3.35
C CYS A 107 -3.46 -2.04 -2.41
N CYS A 108 -3.05 -1.11 -1.56
CA CYS A 108 -2.07 -1.38 -0.51
C CYS A 108 -2.45 -0.69 0.79
N GLN A 109 -1.92 -1.19 1.90
CA GLN A 109 -2.09 -0.63 3.24
C GLN A 109 -0.73 -0.23 3.82
N GLY A 110 -0.69 0.92 4.49
CA GLY A 110 0.53 1.49 5.07
C GLY A 110 0.91 2.84 4.47
N GLU A 111 1.75 3.55 5.21
CA GLU A 111 2.25 4.88 4.85
C GLU A 111 2.91 4.91 3.47
N LEU A 112 2.40 5.77 2.59
CA LEU A 112 2.94 6.05 1.27
C LEU A 112 3.21 4.79 0.42
N CYS A 113 2.46 3.71 0.69
CA CYS A 113 2.72 2.38 0.11
C CYS A 113 2.57 2.36 -1.42
N ASN A 114 1.78 3.28 -1.96
CA ASN A 114 1.48 3.37 -3.39
C ASN A 114 2.48 4.25 -4.16
N TYR A 115 3.76 4.29 -3.78
CA TYR A 115 4.78 5.02 -4.55
C TYR A 115 4.91 4.49 -5.98
N TYR A 116 5.01 3.17 -6.12
CA TYR A 116 5.08 2.50 -7.42
C TYR A 116 3.67 2.24 -7.99
N VAL A 117 3.59 1.95 -9.29
CA VAL A 117 2.30 1.78 -9.97
C VAL A 117 1.72 0.40 -9.79
N THR A 118 2.59 -0.59 -9.94
CA THR A 118 2.29 -2.00 -9.71
C THR A 118 3.33 -2.56 -8.76
N LEU A 119 2.89 -3.12 -7.64
CA LEU A 119 3.72 -3.81 -6.66
C LEU A 119 3.06 -5.15 -6.35
N SER A 120 3.83 -6.22 -6.49
CA SER A 120 3.50 -7.45 -5.77
C SER A 120 3.80 -7.20 -4.28
N SER A 121 2.83 -6.70 -3.53
CA SER A 121 3.03 -6.44 -2.10
C SER A 121 3.01 -7.76 -1.33
N ALA A 122 4.16 -8.16 -0.78
CA ALA A 122 4.21 -9.14 0.29
C ALA A 122 3.92 -8.42 1.62
N ASN A 123 2.78 -8.70 2.24
CA ASN A 123 2.49 -8.20 3.58
C ASN A 123 3.40 -8.93 4.59
N VAL A 124 4.38 -8.22 5.17
CA VAL A 124 5.19 -8.74 6.28
C VAL A 124 4.50 -8.39 7.59
N TRP A 125 3.76 -9.35 8.15
CA TRP A 125 3.17 -9.21 9.48
C TRP A 125 4.22 -9.55 10.55
N PRO A 126 4.48 -8.68 11.54
CA PRO A 126 5.34 -9.02 12.66
C PRO A 126 4.75 -10.21 13.44
N ASN A 127 5.53 -11.28 13.57
CA ASN A 127 5.09 -12.48 14.28
C ASN A 127 5.23 -12.28 15.80
N VAL A 128 4.14 -11.83 16.43
CA VAL A 128 4.05 -11.58 17.88
C VAL A 128 4.36 -12.84 18.71
N LEU A 129 4.04 -14.02 18.17
CA LEU A 129 4.30 -15.31 18.82
C LEU A 129 5.80 -15.63 18.86
N LEU A 130 6.52 -15.35 17.78
CA LEU A 130 7.97 -15.55 17.72
C LEU A 130 8.71 -14.60 18.68
N THR A 131 8.31 -13.33 18.71
CA THR A 131 8.93 -12.31 19.58
C THR A 131 8.70 -12.60 21.06
N THR A 132 7.51 -13.09 21.43
CA THR A 132 7.20 -13.52 22.81
C THR A 132 7.98 -14.77 23.23
N ILE A 133 8.09 -15.79 22.38
CA ILE A 133 8.85 -17.01 22.70
C ILE A 133 10.32 -16.70 23.01
N LEU A 134 10.97 -15.87 22.18
CA LEU A 134 12.37 -15.49 22.38
C LEU A 134 12.59 -14.78 23.73
N SER A 135 11.68 -13.88 24.10
CA SER A 135 11.76 -13.17 25.37
C SER A 135 11.60 -14.07 26.62
N VAL A 136 10.80 -15.13 26.52
CA VAL A 136 10.59 -16.10 27.61
C VAL A 136 11.79 -17.03 27.76
N ILE A 137 12.41 -17.42 26.63
CA ILE A 137 13.64 -18.22 26.64
C ILE A 137 14.78 -17.45 27.30
N ASP A 138 14.95 -16.16 26.95
CA ASP A 138 15.97 -15.29 27.57
C ASP A 138 15.75 -15.13 29.09
N PHE A 139 14.48 -15.03 29.52
CA PHE A 139 14.11 -14.97 30.94
C PHE A 139 14.48 -16.26 31.68
N TRP A 140 14.19 -17.42 31.09
CA TRP A 140 14.51 -18.72 31.69
C TRP A 140 16.00 -18.99 31.76
N TRP A 141 16.76 -18.64 30.71
CA TRP A 141 18.21 -18.82 30.67
C TRP A 141 18.96 -17.99 31.72
N HIS A 142 18.47 -16.80 32.04
CA HIS A 142 19.09 -15.93 33.05
C HIS A 142 18.69 -16.23 34.51
N ASN A 143 17.62 -17.01 34.74
CA ASN A 143 17.14 -17.39 36.08
C ASN A 143 17.41 -18.86 36.44
N SER A 144 18.14 -19.60 35.59
CA SER A 144 18.65 -20.95 35.85
C SER A 144 20.13 -20.90 36.18
#